data_AF-A0A8J2JMS7-F1
#
_entry.id   AF-A0A8J2JMS7-F1
#
_cell.length_a   1.000
_cell.length_b   1.000
_cell.length_c   1.000
_cell.angle_alpha   90.00
_cell.angle_beta   90.00
_cell.angle_gamma   90.00
#
_symmetry.space_group_name_H-M   'P 1'
#
loop_
_entity.id
_entity.type
_entity.pdbx_description
1 polymer ?
#
loop_
_entity_poly.entity_id
_entity_poly.type
_entity_poly.pdbx_seq_one_letter_code
_entity_poly.pdbx_strand_id
1 'polypeptide(L)' 'MAKTPGYIGFGLSLDGKMEGMDLIMGGVFDDHTPYFADHFATGHRAPEKDAEQ' A
#
# COMPACT_ATOMS: atom_id res chain seq x y z
N MET A 1 -23.25 -9.27 0.12
CA MET A 1 -22.15 -8.29 0.10
C MET A 1 -20.87 -9.04 0.46
N ALA A 2 -19.84 -8.96 -0.38
CA ALA A 2 -18.55 -9.57 -0.09
C ALA A 2 -17.78 -8.63 0.85
N LYS A 3 -17.60 -9.04 2.12
CA LYS A 3 -16.72 -8.35 3.06
C LYS A 3 -15.29 -8.74 2.69
N THR A 4 -14.50 -7.81 2.15
CA THR A 4 -13.05 -7.98 1.95
C THR A 4 -12.33 -7.35 3.14
N PRO A 5 -12.05 -8.08 4.23
CA PRO A 5 -11.30 -7.55 5.38
C PRO A 5 -9.81 -7.33 5.08
N GLY A 6 -9.41 -7.40 3.80
CA GLY A 6 -8.04 -7.31 3.35
C GLY A 6 -7.85 -6.14 2.40
N TYR A 7 -6.58 -5.79 2.18
CA TYR A 7 -6.15 -4.72 1.29
C TYR A 7 -5.50 -5.31 0.04
N ILE A 8 -5.54 -4.56 -1.06
CA ILE A 8 -4.73 -4.83 -2.24
C ILE A 8 -3.63 -3.78 -2.28
N GLY A 9 -2.39 -4.25 -2.39
CA GLY A 9 -1.23 -3.40 -2.63
C GLY A 9 -0.54 -3.81 -3.92
N PHE A 10 -0.17 -2.85 -4.75
CA PHE A 10 0.76 -3.07 -5.86
C PHE A 10 1.86 -2.03 -5.77
N GLY A 11 3.09 -2.44 -6.08
CA GLY A 11 4.23 -1.54 -6.08
C GLY A 11 5.15 -1.80 -7.25
N LEU A 12 5.90 -0.77 -7.63
CA LEU A 12 6.89 -0.81 -8.70
C LEU A 12 8.28 -0.67 -8.09
N SER A 13 9.19 -1.55 -8.48
CA SER A 13 10.60 -1.40 -8.15
C SER A 13 11.47 -1.76 -9.35
N LEU A 14 12.63 -1.11 -9.44
CA LEU A 14 13.56 -1.28 -10.56
C LEU A 14 14.26 -2.64 -10.55
N ASP A 15 14.40 -3.25 -9.38
CA ASP A 15 15.17 -4.49 -9.17
C ASP A 15 14.32 -5.65 -8.62
N GLY A 16 12.99 -5.47 -8.54
CA GLY A 16 12.07 -6.47 -8.02
C GLY A 16 12.13 -6.65 -6.49
N LYS A 17 12.89 -5.82 -5.78
CA LYS A 17 12.93 -5.83 -4.31
C LYS A 17 11.83 -4.95 -3.74
N MET A 18 11.50 -5.21 -2.47
CA MET A 18 10.60 -4.37 -1.69
C MET A 18 11.31 -3.12 -1.15
N GLU A 19 12.63 -3.15 -0.98
CA GLU A 19 13.42 -1.97 -0.59
C GLU A 19 13.55 -1.01 -1.76
N GLY A 20 13.21 0.27 -1.56
CA GLY A 20 13.16 1.30 -2.60
C GLY A 20 11.96 1.19 -3.54
N MET A 21 10.91 0.45 -3.14
CA MET A 21 9.67 0.31 -3.90
C MET A 21 8.69 1.44 -3.53
N ASP A 22 8.02 1.99 -4.54
CA ASP A 22 6.81 2.79 -4.38
C ASP A 22 5.59 1.85 -4.39
N LEU A 23 4.72 1.97 -3.39
CA LEU A 23 3.56 1.10 -3.18
C LEU A 23 2.29 1.92 -3.08
N ILE A 24 1.32 1.56 -3.91
CA ILE A 24 -0.05 2.01 -3.76
C ILE A 24 -0.83 0.92 -3.03
N MET A 25 -1.46 1.29 -1.92
CA MET A 25 -2.34 0.40 -1.15
C MET A 25 -3.76 0.96 -1.09
N GLY A 26 -4.73 0.10 -1.34
CA GLY A 26 -6.15 0.45 -1.30
C GLY A 26 -7.01 -0.66 -0.71
N GLY A 27 -8.13 -0.24 -0.13
CA GLY A 27 -9.10 -1.13 0.50
C GLY A 27 -10.37 -0.40 0.90
N VAL A 28 -11.22 -1.10 1.65
CA VAL A 28 -12.45 -0.54 2.20
C VAL A 28 -12.42 -0.80 3.70
N PHE A 29 -12.56 0.26 4.49
CA PHE A 29 -12.65 0.16 5.95
C PHE A 29 -13.97 -0.51 6.37
N ASP A 30 -14.04 -0.97 7.62
CA ASP A 30 -15.25 -1.61 8.16
C ASP A 30 -16.48 -0.66 8.17
N ASP A 31 -16.27 0.65 8.13
CA ASP A 31 -17.31 1.68 8.02
C ASP A 31 -17.76 1.94 6.56
N HIS A 32 -17.28 1.11 5.63
CA HIS A 32 -17.51 1.20 4.18
C HIS A 32 -16.84 2.40 3.48
N THR A 33 -15.96 3.12 4.16
CA THR A 33 -15.18 4.20 3.54
C THR A 33 -14.03 3.60 2.72
N PRO A 34 -13.92 3.91 1.41
CA PRO A 34 -12.77 3.50 0.61
C PRO A 34 -11.53 4.30 1.03
N TYR A 35 -10.37 3.65 1.00
CA TYR A 35 -9.10 4.34 1.19
C TYR A 35 -8.10 3.98 0.10
N PHE A 36 -7.24 4.95 -0.17
CA PHE A 36 -6.16 4.88 -1.13
C PHE A 36 -4.99 5.68 -0.55
N ALA A 37 -3.83 5.05 -0.42
CA ALA A 37 -2.66 5.67 0.16
C ALA A 37 -1.39 5.18 -0.53
N ASP A 38 -0.52 6.12 -0.84
CA ASP A 38 0.81 5.86 -1.34
C ASP A 38 1.81 5.67 -0.19
N HIS A 39 2.73 4.73 -0.37
CA HIS A 39 3.72 4.34 0.61
C HIS A 39 5.06 4.07 -0.07
N PHE A 40 6.14 4.43 0.61
CA PHE A 40 7.50 4.10 0.20
C PHE A 40 8.09 3.04 1.12
N ALA A 41 8.62 1.96 0.56
CA ALA A 41 9.23 0.90 1.34
C ALA A 41 10.74 1.10 1.47
N THR A 42 11.20 1.41 2.69
CA THR A 42 12.62 1.63 3.03
C THR A 42 13.37 0.33 3.39
N GLY A 43 12.77 -0.84 3.13
CA GLY A 43 13.35 -2.15 3.46
C GLY A 43 12.30 -3.25 3.66
N HIS A 44 12.72 -4.37 4.28
CA HIS A 44 11.82 -5.49 4.63
C HIS A 44 10.95 -5.21 5.87
N ARG A 45 10.20 -4.11 5.85
CA ARG A 45 9.30 -3.67 6.93
C ARG A 45 7.98 -3.15 6.36
N ALA A 46 7.03 -2.83 7.23
CA ALA A 46 5.80 -2.16 6.81
C ALA A 46 6.18 -0.85 6.07
N PRO A 47 5.68 -0.63 4.84
CA PRO A 47 5.95 0.58 4.07
C PRO A 47 5.54 1.83 4.86
N GLU A 48 6.34 2.88 4.75
CA GLU A 48 6.05 4.15 5.41
C GLU A 48 5.16 4.98 4.47
N LYS A 49 4.16 5.67 5.01
CA LYS A 49 3.28 6.53 4.19
C LYS A 49 4.13 7.63 3.57
N ASP A 50 4.11 7.74 2.25
CA ASP A 50 4.86 8.78 1.57
C ASP A 50 4.20 10.14 1.84
N ALA A 51 5.01 11.11 2.26
CA ALA A 51 4.58 12.45 2.65
C ALA A 51 4.70 13.46 1.50
N GLU A 52 5.32 13.09 0.37
CA GLU A 52 5.60 13.99 -0.76
C GLU A 52 4.73 13.73 -2.00
N GLN A 53 3.65 12.95 -1.88
CA GLN A 53 2.69 12.68 -2.97
C GLN A 53 1.60 13.76 -3.11
#